data_AF-A0A6B3FI50-F1
#
_entry.id   AF-A0A6B3FI50-F1
#
_cell.length_a   1.000
_cell.length_b   1.000
_cell.length_c   1.000
_cell.angle_alpha   90.00
_cell.angle_beta   90.00
_cell.angle_gamma   90.00
#
_symmetry.space_group_name_H-M   'P 1'
#
loop_
_entity.id
_entity.type
_entity.pdbx_description
1 polymer ?
#
loop_
_entity_poly.entity_id
_entity_poly.type
_entity_poly.pdbx_seq_one_letter_code
_entity_poly.pdbx_strand_id
1 'polypeptide(L)'
;GTNHRWPDRLARRLADEQGAPRYSVVNAGISGNRVLLAGTGRPADNPAALDRFDRDVLGRSGVKAVFIDLGINDILRAPQQYDARRIVDGLRELTARAHAKGLHV
;
A
#
# COMPACT_ATOMS: atom_id res chain seq x y z
N GLY A 1 19.99 -13.03 -6.10
CA GLY A 1 19.53 -11.83 -5.37
C GLY A 1 18.25 -12.16 -4.62
N THR A 2 18.08 -11.63 -3.40
CA THR A 2 16.99 -11.93 -2.45
C THR A 2 15.63 -11.28 -2.78
N ASN A 3 15.43 -10.85 -4.03
CA ASN A 3 14.24 -10.15 -4.52
C ASN A 3 13.08 -11.13 -4.79
N HIS A 4 12.56 -11.71 -3.70
CA HIS A 4 11.43 -12.65 -3.76
C HIS A 4 10.09 -12.01 -3.42
N ARG A 5 10.04 -10.68 -3.23
CA ARG A 5 8.79 -9.95 -2.92
C ARG A 5 7.89 -9.95 -4.15
N TRP A 6 6.57 -9.99 -3.95
CA TRP A 6 5.63 -10.04 -5.07
C TRP A 6 5.74 -8.83 -6.03
N PRO A 7 6.06 -7.59 -5.61
CA PRO A 7 6.21 -6.48 -6.55
C PRO A 7 7.39 -6.68 -7.51
N ASP A 8 8.48 -7.31 -7.04
CA ASP A 8 9.64 -7.64 -7.88
C ASP A 8 9.28 -8.68 -8.94
N ARG A 9 8.46 -9.68 -8.56
CA ARG A 9 7.93 -10.69 -9.49
C ARG A 9 6.98 -10.07 -10.50
N LEU A 10 6.10 -9.16 -10.08
CA LEU A 10 5.20 -8.44 -10.98
C LEU A 10 5.99 -7.57 -11.96
N ALA A 11 7.01 -6.84 -11.48
CA ALA A 11 7.86 -6.01 -12.33
C ALA A 11 8.54 -6.85 -13.42
N ARG A 12 9.11 -8.00 -13.05
CA ARG A 12 9.72 -8.92 -14.01
C ARG A 12 8.70 -9.45 -15.01
N ARG A 13 7.52 -9.88 -14.54
CA ARG A 13 6.47 -10.39 -15.41
C ARG A 13 6.03 -9.34 -16.45
N LEU A 14 5.81 -8.09 -16.03
CA LEU A 14 5.43 -7.00 -16.94
C LEU A 14 6.53 -6.66 -17.96
N ALA A 15 7.80 -6.89 -17.62
CA ALA A 15 8.92 -6.68 -18.53
C ALA A 15 9.09 -7.82 -19.55
N ASP A 16 8.83 -9.05 -19.13
CA ASP A 16 9.14 -10.26 -19.92
C ASP A 16 7.93 -10.78 -20.74
N GLU A 17 6.69 -10.49 -20.32
CA GLU A 17 5.47 -11.01 -20.97
C GLU A 17 5.12 -10.21 -22.24
N GLN A 18 5.01 -10.92 -23.37
CA GLN A 18 4.64 -10.31 -24.65
C GLN A 18 3.23 -9.73 -24.58
N GLY A 19 3.08 -8.47 -25.01
CA GLY A 19 1.80 -7.75 -24.98
C GLY A 19 1.42 -7.15 -23.62
N ALA A 20 2.24 -7.35 -22.57
CA ALA A 20 2.02 -6.70 -21.29
C ALA A 20 2.24 -5.17 -21.40
N PRO A 21 1.51 -4.37 -20.61
CA PRO A 21 1.73 -2.93 -20.56
C PRO A 21 3.11 -2.61 -19.99
N ARG A 22 3.77 -1.61 -20.57
CA ARG A 22 5.08 -1.12 -20.11
C ARG A 22 4.94 -0.27 -18.85
N TYR A 23 4.67 -0.90 -17.72
CA TYR A 23 4.61 -0.25 -16.42
C TYR A 23 5.86 -0.52 -15.58
N SER A 24 6.26 0.48 -14.79
CA SER A 24 7.19 0.30 -13.68
C SER A 24 6.42 -0.01 -12.40
N VAL A 25 6.95 -0.88 -11.55
CA VAL A 25 6.34 -1.23 -10.27
C VAL A 25 7.15 -0.60 -9.14
N VAL A 26 6.47 0.15 -8.26
CA VAL A 26 7.08 0.79 -7.10
C VAL A 26 6.53 0.14 -5.82
N ASN A 27 7.42 -0.33 -4.96
CA ASN A 27 7.06 -0.90 -3.66
C ASN A 27 7.07 0.19 -2.57
N ALA A 28 5.89 0.56 -2.08
CA ALA A 28 5.70 1.49 -0.96
C ALA A 28 5.36 0.78 0.37
N GLY A 29 5.68 -0.52 0.48
CA GLY A 29 5.43 -1.33 1.67
C GLY A 29 6.40 -0.99 2.81
N ILE A 30 5.86 -0.84 4.01
CA ILE A 30 6.61 -0.61 5.25
C ILE A 30 6.27 -1.74 6.22
N SER A 31 7.30 -2.42 6.74
CA SER A 31 7.10 -3.51 7.71
C SER A 31 6.33 -3.01 8.93
N GLY A 32 5.31 -3.75 9.35
CA GLY A 32 4.49 -3.39 10.51
C GLY A 32 3.53 -2.21 10.29
N ASN A 33 3.41 -1.65 9.08
CA ASN A 33 2.53 -0.52 8.82
C ASN A 33 1.06 -0.88 9.01
N ARG A 34 0.31 0.08 9.54
CA ARG A 34 -1.11 -0.03 9.86
C ARG A 34 -1.91 0.94 9.00
N VAL A 35 -3.18 0.61 8.75
CA VAL A 35 -4.10 1.50 8.05
C VAL A 35 -4.38 2.74 8.90
N LEU A 36 -4.63 2.55 10.19
CA LEU A 36 -5.28 3.55 11.05
C LEU A 36 -4.32 4.32 11.97
N LEU A 37 -3.25 3.69 12.44
CA LEU A 37 -2.41 4.25 13.49
C LEU A 37 -0.94 4.27 13.11
N ALA A 38 -0.27 5.38 13.38
CA ALA A 38 1.18 5.43 13.34
C ALA A 38 1.79 4.38 14.30
N GLY A 39 2.91 3.79 13.91
CA GLY A 39 3.68 2.86 14.73
C GLY A 39 4.84 3.55 15.44
N THR A 40 5.11 3.16 16.68
CA THR A 40 6.25 3.63 17.50
C THR A 40 7.42 2.63 17.51
N GLY A 41 7.40 1.63 16.62
CA GLY A 41 8.38 0.52 16.53
C GLY A 41 9.46 0.75 15.47
N ARG A 42 10.10 -0.31 14.96
CA ARG A 42 10.99 -0.20 13.78
C ARG A 42 10.20 -0.45 12.48
N PRO A 43 10.32 0.42 11.46
CA PRO A 43 11.06 1.70 11.46
C PRO A 43 10.40 2.75 12.37
N ALA A 44 11.22 3.60 13.01
CA ALA A 44 10.81 4.59 14.02
C ALA A 44 9.73 5.55 13.48
N ASP A 45 9.85 5.93 12.21
CA ASP A 45 8.81 6.63 11.46
C ASP A 45 7.97 5.61 10.67
N ASN A 46 6.82 5.27 11.22
CA ASN A 46 5.85 4.40 10.57
C ASN A 46 4.46 5.06 10.57
N PRO A 47 4.25 6.12 9.76
CA PRO A 47 2.97 6.84 9.70
C PRO A 47 1.85 5.91 9.23
N ALA A 48 0.62 6.15 9.67
CA ALA A 48 -0.52 5.36 9.22
C ALA A 48 -0.65 5.44 7.70
N ALA A 49 -1.23 4.41 7.08
CA ALA A 49 -1.42 4.41 5.63
C ALA A 49 -2.26 5.61 5.17
N LEU A 50 -3.30 5.94 5.93
CA LEU A 50 -4.15 7.13 5.68
C LEU A 50 -3.34 8.43 5.64
N ASP A 51 -2.33 8.56 6.49
CA ASP A 51 -1.51 9.77 6.61
C ASP A 51 -0.48 9.89 5.48
N ARG A 52 0.07 8.76 5.02
CA ARG A 52 1.16 8.74 4.03
C ARG A 52 0.71 8.53 2.59
N PHE A 53 -0.58 8.20 2.36
CA PHE A 53 -1.07 7.80 1.04
C PHE A 53 -0.86 8.87 -0.04
N ASP A 54 -1.04 10.15 0.29
CA ASP A 54 -0.80 11.24 -0.67
C ASP A 54 0.66 11.28 -1.09
N ARG A 55 1.60 11.27 -0.13
CA ARG A 55 3.03 11.31 -0.42
C ARG A 55 3.49 10.10 -1.22
N ASP A 56 3.05 8.91 -0.82
CA ASP A 56 3.59 7.65 -1.32
C ASP A 56 2.92 7.18 -2.62
N VAL A 57 1.66 7.57 -2.85
CA VAL A 57 0.87 7.16 -4.01
C VAL A 57 0.39 8.36 -4.83
N LEU A 58 -0.47 9.22 -4.28
CA LEU A 58 -1.19 10.21 -5.10
C LEU A 58 -0.29 11.35 -5.62
N GLY A 59 0.81 11.63 -4.94
CA GLY A 59 1.81 12.62 -5.29
C GLY A 59 2.90 12.09 -6.23
N ARG A 60 2.85 10.80 -6.58
CA ARG A 60 3.77 10.21 -7.57
C ARG A 60 3.26 10.51 -8.98
N SER A 61 4.16 10.93 -9.86
CA SER A 61 3.82 11.16 -11.26
C SER A 61 3.57 9.84 -12.00
N GLY A 62 2.58 9.85 -12.90
CA GLY A 62 2.34 8.75 -13.84
C GLY A 62 1.71 7.48 -13.26
N VAL A 63 1.23 7.48 -12.01
CA VAL A 63 0.55 6.31 -11.41
C VAL A 63 -0.71 5.97 -12.23
N LYS A 64 -0.88 4.68 -12.51
CA LYS A 64 -2.04 4.13 -13.23
C LYS A 64 -2.88 3.20 -12.38
N ALA A 65 -2.23 2.45 -11.49
CA ALA A 65 -2.87 1.52 -10.58
C ALA A 65 -2.13 1.51 -9.23
N VAL A 66 -2.85 1.17 -8.17
CA VAL A 66 -2.31 0.99 -6.82
C VAL A 66 -2.84 -0.30 -6.21
N PHE A 67 -1.95 -1.14 -5.68
CA PHE A 67 -2.34 -2.30 -4.88
C PHE A 67 -2.27 -1.92 -3.40
N ILE A 68 -3.38 -2.08 -2.68
CA ILE A 68 -3.47 -1.81 -1.24
C ILE A 68 -3.53 -3.13 -0.49
N ASP A 69 -2.42 -3.50 0.16
CA ASP A 69 -2.29 -4.74 0.95
C ASP A 69 -1.87 -4.40 2.39
N LEU A 70 -2.87 -4.14 3.24
CA LEU A 70 -2.73 -3.64 4.61
C LEU A 70 -3.87 -4.14 5.51
N GLY A 71 -3.73 -3.94 6.83
CA GLY A 71 -4.77 -4.23 7.83
C GLY A 71 -4.39 -5.31 8.85
N ILE A 72 -3.52 -6.26 8.47
CA ILE A 72 -3.11 -7.33 9.39
C ILE A 72 -2.41 -6.79 10.65
N ASN A 73 -1.66 -5.69 10.53
CA ASN A 73 -0.99 -5.07 11.67
C ASN A 73 -1.93 -4.28 12.58
N ASP A 74 -3.05 -3.77 12.05
CA ASP A 74 -4.09 -3.14 12.86
C ASP A 74 -4.73 -4.18 13.81
N ILE A 75 -4.84 -5.43 13.35
CA ILE A 75 -5.34 -6.57 14.14
C ILE A 75 -4.30 -7.04 15.17
N LEU A 76 -3.04 -7.24 14.73
CA LEU A 76 -2.04 -7.95 15.54
C LEU A 76 -1.27 -7.06 16.54
N ARG A 77 -1.11 -5.77 16.26
CA ARG A 77 -0.23 -4.90 17.06
C ARG A 77 -1.01 -4.10 18.09
N ALA A 78 -0.46 -3.98 19.30
CA ALA A 78 -1.01 -3.10 20.32
C ALA A 78 -0.91 -1.60 19.93
N PRO A 79 -1.91 -0.76 20.28
CA PRO A 79 -3.25 -1.20 20.67
C PRO A 79 -3.96 -1.86 19.46
N GLN A 80 -4.52 -3.04 19.67
CA GLN A 80 -5.23 -3.78 18.62
C GLN A 80 -6.53 -3.07 18.24
N GLN A 81 -6.90 -3.15 16.97
CA GLN A 81 -8.22 -2.76 16.51
C GLN A 81 -9.17 -3.96 16.51
N TYR A 82 -10.09 -3.98 17.48
CA TYR A 82 -11.08 -5.06 17.62
C TYR A 82 -12.35 -4.84 16.78
N ASP A 83 -12.64 -3.61 16.35
CA ASP A 83 -13.72 -3.34 15.40
C ASP A 83 -13.20 -3.39 13.96
N ALA A 84 -13.42 -4.53 13.30
CA ALA A 84 -13.02 -4.75 11.92
C ALA A 84 -13.58 -3.70 10.95
N ARG A 85 -14.74 -3.08 11.25
CA ARG A 85 -15.32 -2.04 10.41
C ARG A 85 -14.41 -0.82 10.30
N ARG A 86 -13.69 -0.47 11.36
CA ARG A 86 -12.75 0.65 11.32
C ARG A 86 -11.61 0.41 10.33
N ILE A 87 -11.11 -0.83 10.23
CA ILE A 87 -10.07 -1.20 9.26
C ILE A 87 -10.65 -1.15 7.85
N VAL A 88 -11.84 -1.73 7.65
CA VAL A 88 -12.54 -1.73 6.35
C VAL A 88 -12.82 -0.29 5.87
N ASP A 89 -13.27 0.58 6.76
CA ASP A 89 -13.56 1.98 6.43
C ASP A 89 -12.27 2.75 6.09
N GLY A 90 -11.16 2.48 6.78
CA GLY A 90 -9.86 3.02 6.41
C GLY A 90 -9.38 2.55 5.03
N LEU A 91 -9.58 1.26 4.69
CA LEU A 91 -9.27 0.75 3.35
C LEU A 91 -10.17 1.36 2.27
N ARG A 92 -11.48 1.51 2.55
CA ARG A 92 -12.43 2.18 1.64
C ARG A 92 -12.04 3.64 1.39
N GLU A 93 -11.58 4.35 2.41
CA GLU A 93 -11.11 5.73 2.27
C GLU A 93 -9.91 5.81 1.32
N LEU A 94 -8.91 4.93 1.49
CA LEU A 94 -7.76 4.86 0.57
C LEU A 94 -8.21 4.56 -0.87
N THR A 95 -9.10 3.59 -1.05
CA THR A 95 -9.68 3.25 -2.37
C THR A 95 -10.44 4.43 -2.97
N ALA A 96 -11.28 5.11 -2.19
CA ALA A 96 -12.04 6.28 -2.65
C ALA A 96 -11.12 7.42 -3.09
N ARG A 97 -10.06 7.71 -2.31
CA ARG A 97 -9.04 8.72 -2.66
C ARG A 97 -8.29 8.38 -3.95
N ALA A 98 -7.98 7.10 -4.17
CA ALA A 98 -7.34 6.64 -5.41
C ALA A 98 -8.29 6.79 -6.62
N HIS A 99 -9.55 6.35 -6.50
CA HIS A 99 -10.56 6.53 -7.54
C HIS A 99 -10.81 8.01 -7.86
N ALA A 100 -10.80 8.90 -6.86
CA ALA A 100 -10.92 10.34 -7.07
C ALA A 100 -9.75 10.94 -7.88
N LYS A 101 -8.61 10.24 -7.97
CA LYS A 101 -7.48 10.57 -8.85
C LYS A 101 -7.47 9.78 -10.16
N GLY A 102 -8.52 9.01 -10.44
CA GLY A 102 -8.63 8.18 -11.64
C GLY A 102 -7.69 6.97 -11.66
N LEU A 103 -7.20 6.54 -10.49
CA LEU A 103 -6.35 5.36 -10.38
C LEU A 103 -7.19 4.09 -10.31
N HIS A 104 -6.69 3.00 -10.89
CA HIS A 104 -7.22 1.66 -10.62
C HIS A 104 -6.74 1.17 -9.25
N VAL A 105 -7.60 0.46 -8.52
CA VAL A 105 -7.29 -0.16 -7.22
C VAL A 105 -7.58 -1.65 -7.29
#